data_AF-A0AAX4I1L3-F1
#
_entry.id   AF-A0AAX4I1L3-F1
#
_cell.length_a   1.000
_cell.length_b   1.000
_cell.length_c   1.000
_cell.angle_alpha   90.00
_cell.angle_beta   90.00
_cell.angle_gamma   90.00
#
_symmetry.space_group_name_H-M   'P 1'
#
loop_
_entity.id
_entity.type
_entity.pdbx_description
1 polymer ?
#
loop_
_entity_poly.entity_id
_entity_poly.type
_entity_poly.pdbx_seq_one_letter_code
_entity_poly.pdbx_strand_id
1 'polypeptide(L)'
;MVVFSQNKFLRYFFLLSDLMCVVLGRLGRAESEVSKRGVQTRADGFLSSCADWGALMNEKYKVAAYCRSTTGGWRWSVLNLNSCLVNVQGELKAQDDGLFFRTCGPCWHDNSTSSWANYACSCEISAGAGRHTAHGIDLNNLVGNDDGVLFCGNQRTHGEMVDEGSVTWSGPHLFITGS
;
A
#
# COMPACT_ATOMS: atom_id res chain seq x y z
N MET A 1 -58.75 63.97 -4.41
CA MET A 1 -58.46 65.41 -4.33
C MET A 1 -56.99 65.60 -4.70
N VAL A 2 -56.73 66.31 -5.81
CA VAL A 2 -55.60 67.23 -6.12
C VAL A 2 -54.18 66.85 -5.61
N VAL A 3 -53.03 66.87 -6.32
CA VAL A 3 -52.54 66.96 -7.72
C VAL A 3 -51.01 67.34 -7.63
N PHE A 4 -50.19 67.01 -8.65
CA PHE A 4 -48.78 67.42 -8.96
C PHE A 4 -47.65 66.90 -8.01
N SER A 5 -46.53 66.27 -8.43
CA SER A 5 -45.57 66.35 -9.57
C SER A 5 -44.59 67.55 -9.53
N GLN A 6 -43.39 67.34 -10.10
CA GLN A 6 -42.12 68.12 -10.16
C GLN A 6 -41.11 67.79 -9.02
N ASN A 7 -39.80 67.63 -9.20
CA ASN A 7 -38.85 67.63 -10.32
C ASN A 7 -37.51 67.03 -9.80
N LYS A 8 -36.90 66.05 -10.48
CA LYS A 8 -35.63 66.17 -11.24
C LYS A 8 -34.63 67.21 -10.70
N PHE A 9 -33.53 66.74 -10.10
CA PHE A 9 -32.17 67.32 -9.97
C PHE A 9 -31.57 66.50 -8.81
N LEU A 10 -30.63 65.57 -8.93
CA LEU A 10 -29.38 65.57 -9.66
C LEU A 10 -29.11 64.16 -10.22
N ARG A 11 -29.09 64.04 -11.54
CA ARG A 11 -28.17 63.14 -12.24
C ARG A 11 -26.84 63.89 -12.38
N TYR A 12 -25.76 63.15 -12.52
CA TYR A 12 -24.35 63.55 -12.61
C TYR A 12 -23.60 63.45 -11.29
N PHE A 13 -22.43 62.82 -11.38
CA PHE A 13 -21.55 62.28 -10.33
C PHE A 13 -21.88 60.85 -9.91
N PHE A 14 -20.87 59.98 -10.04
CA PHE A 14 -20.88 58.52 -9.87
C PHE A 14 -21.27 57.68 -11.10
N LEU A 15 -20.83 58.10 -12.29
CA LEU A 15 -20.45 57.17 -13.35
C LEU A 15 -18.95 57.35 -13.54
N LEU A 16 -18.13 56.63 -12.77
CA LEU A 16 -16.69 56.36 -13.02
C LEU A 16 -16.06 55.52 -11.87
N SER A 17 -16.77 54.50 -11.34
CA SER A 17 -16.20 53.55 -10.37
C SER A 17 -16.33 52.08 -10.78
N ASP A 18 -16.94 51.77 -11.92
CA ASP A 18 -17.17 50.39 -12.37
C ASP A 18 -16.27 49.97 -13.55
N LEU A 19 -15.16 50.68 -13.79
CA LEU A 19 -14.22 50.35 -14.87
C LEU A 19 -12.76 50.21 -14.39
N MET A 20 -12.56 49.69 -13.18
CA MET A 20 -11.25 49.27 -12.67
C MET A 20 -11.31 47.98 -11.84
N CYS A 21 -12.11 47.00 -12.28
CA CYS A 21 -12.09 45.65 -11.69
C CYS A 21 -11.97 44.51 -12.72
N VAL A 22 -11.43 44.78 -13.92
CA VAL A 22 -11.30 43.76 -14.98
C VAL A 22 -9.84 43.43 -15.34
N VAL A 23 -8.82 44.05 -14.73
CA VAL A 23 -7.42 43.84 -15.15
C VAL A 23 -6.46 43.34 -14.05
N LEU A 24 -6.83 43.27 -12.78
CA LEU A 24 -5.91 42.79 -11.71
C LEU A 24 -6.57 41.81 -10.74
N GLY A 25 -7.00 40.66 -11.27
CA GLY A 25 -7.54 39.54 -10.49
C GLY A 25 -7.06 38.18 -10.99
N ARG A 26 -5.86 38.09 -11.58
CA ARG A 26 -5.16 36.82 -11.83
C ARG A 26 -4.19 36.56 -10.67
N LEU A 27 -4.70 36.08 -9.54
CA LEU A 27 -3.95 35.33 -8.52
C LEU A 27 -4.94 34.94 -7.42
N GLY A 28 -5.50 33.74 -7.57
CA GLY A 28 -6.52 33.22 -6.67
C GLY A 28 -7.23 32.03 -7.29
N ARG A 29 -6.44 31.15 -7.93
CA ARG A 29 -6.89 29.83 -8.32
C ARG A 29 -7.12 29.08 -7.01
N ALA A 30 -8.33 29.14 -6.48
CA ALA A 30 -8.81 28.16 -5.51
C ALA A 30 -8.91 26.84 -6.28
N GLU A 31 -7.77 26.17 -6.45
CA GLU A 31 -7.76 24.75 -6.71
C GLU A 31 -8.38 24.14 -5.47
N SER A 32 -9.62 23.70 -5.63
CA SER A 32 -10.21 22.70 -4.77
C SER A 32 -9.32 21.46 -4.93
N GLU A 33 -8.23 21.42 -4.17
CA GLU A 33 -7.54 20.18 -3.88
C GLU A 33 -8.54 19.35 -3.07
N VAL A 34 -9.38 18.61 -3.80
CA VAL A 34 -9.82 17.31 -3.35
C VAL A 34 -8.53 16.56 -3.11
N SER A 35 -8.01 16.71 -1.90
CA SER A 35 -7.10 15.79 -1.28
C SER A 35 -7.79 14.45 -1.47
N LYS A 36 -7.31 13.70 -2.47
CA LYS A 36 -7.32 12.25 -2.38
C LYS A 36 -6.52 11.97 -1.13
N ARG A 37 -7.19 12.08 0.02
CA ARG A 37 -6.89 11.33 1.22
C ARG A 37 -6.99 9.92 0.68
N GLY A 38 -5.86 9.42 0.18
CA GLY A 38 -5.75 8.06 -0.32
C GLY A 38 -6.41 7.26 0.76
N VAL A 39 -7.51 6.58 0.43
CA VAL A 39 -8.09 5.62 1.34
C VAL A 39 -6.89 4.74 1.65
N GLN A 40 -6.39 4.86 2.87
CA GLN A 40 -5.30 4.07 3.38
C GLN A 40 -5.95 2.70 3.48
N THR A 41 -5.99 1.99 2.36
CA THR A 41 -6.44 0.62 2.28
C THR A 41 -5.44 -0.07 3.15
N ARG A 42 -5.89 -0.35 4.37
CA ARG A 42 -5.22 -1.28 5.22
C ARG A 42 -5.05 -2.53 4.37
N ALA A 43 -3.90 -3.17 4.48
CA ALA A 43 -3.79 -4.51 3.93
C ALA A 43 -4.90 -5.36 4.58
N ASP A 44 -5.98 -5.61 3.85
CA ASP A 44 -7.20 -6.23 4.37
C ASP A 44 -7.06 -7.77 4.44
N GLY A 45 -5.84 -8.27 4.67
CA GLY A 45 -5.50 -9.68 4.69
C GLY A 45 -5.67 -10.38 3.35
N PHE A 46 -4.55 -10.68 2.69
CA PHE A 46 -4.55 -11.36 1.39
C PHE A 46 -5.24 -12.74 1.43
N LEU A 47 -5.25 -13.46 2.56
CA LEU A 47 -5.91 -14.78 2.68
C LEU A 47 -7.43 -14.73 2.44
N SER A 48 -8.06 -13.56 2.49
CA SER A 48 -9.48 -13.40 2.14
C SER A 48 -9.76 -13.69 0.65
N SER A 49 -8.75 -13.59 -0.20
CA SER A 49 -8.87 -13.69 -1.66
C SER A 49 -7.72 -14.45 -2.32
N CYS A 50 -6.88 -15.12 -1.53
CA CYS A 50 -5.81 -15.98 -2.01
C CYS A 50 -5.95 -17.37 -1.37
N ALA A 51 -5.63 -18.43 -2.13
CA ALA A 51 -5.86 -19.81 -1.73
C ALA A 51 -4.58 -20.50 -1.24
N ASP A 52 -3.50 -20.39 -2.02
CA ASP A 52 -2.20 -20.98 -1.72
C ASP A 52 -1.18 -19.88 -1.47
N TRP A 53 -0.24 -20.10 -0.56
CA TRP A 53 0.85 -19.17 -0.32
C TRP A 53 2.05 -19.84 0.36
N GLY A 54 3.22 -19.20 0.25
CA GLY A 54 4.41 -19.61 0.99
C GLY A 54 5.62 -18.75 0.70
N ALA A 55 6.65 -18.87 1.55
CA ALA A 55 7.95 -18.23 1.32
C ALA A 55 8.79 -19.06 0.33
N LEU A 56 9.41 -18.39 -0.65
CA LEU A 56 10.23 -19.05 -1.67
C LEU A 56 11.40 -19.81 -1.03
N MET A 57 11.74 -20.96 -1.59
CA MET A 57 12.77 -21.84 -1.02
C MET A 57 14.14 -21.18 -0.95
N ASN A 58 14.57 -20.56 -2.05
CA ASN A 58 15.92 -19.97 -2.17
C ASN A 58 15.94 -18.48 -1.78
N GLU A 59 14.77 -17.84 -1.74
CA GLU A 59 14.61 -16.42 -1.45
C GLU A 59 13.58 -16.24 -0.34
N LYS A 60 13.90 -16.65 0.89
CA LYS A 60 12.93 -16.66 2.00
C LYS A 60 12.35 -15.28 2.37
N TYR A 61 12.96 -14.20 1.89
CA TYR A 61 12.44 -12.83 2.00
C TYR A 61 11.35 -12.51 0.96
N LYS A 62 11.08 -13.40 0.01
CA LYS A 62 9.96 -13.31 -0.92
C LYS A 62 8.89 -14.32 -0.53
N VAL A 63 7.65 -13.88 -0.65
CA VAL A 63 6.47 -14.75 -0.54
C VAL A 63 5.74 -14.77 -1.87
N ALA A 64 5.19 -15.92 -2.24
CA ALA A 64 4.23 -15.98 -3.32
C ALA A 64 2.86 -16.42 -2.80
N ALA A 65 1.82 -15.97 -3.47
CA ALA A 65 0.46 -16.43 -3.23
C ALA A 65 -0.33 -16.54 -4.54
N TYR A 66 -1.28 -17.47 -4.56
CA TYR A 66 -2.23 -17.67 -5.64
C TYR A 66 -3.51 -16.90 -5.32
N CYS A 67 -3.69 -15.77 -5.98
CA CYS A 67 -4.65 -14.74 -5.63
C CYS A 67 -5.69 -14.55 -6.71
N ARG A 68 -6.93 -14.26 -6.28
CA ARG A 68 -8.05 -13.99 -7.16
C ARG A 68 -8.02 -12.53 -7.61
N SER A 69 -8.19 -12.31 -8.91
CA SER A 69 -8.37 -10.99 -9.53
C SER A 69 -9.81 -10.48 -9.35
N THR A 70 -10.02 -9.20 -9.61
CA THR A 70 -11.35 -8.55 -9.60
C THR A 70 -12.28 -9.13 -10.68
N THR A 71 -11.71 -9.64 -11.78
CA THR A 71 -12.44 -10.35 -12.85
C THR A 71 -12.74 -11.82 -12.50
N GLY A 72 -12.25 -12.30 -11.35
CA GLY A 72 -12.49 -13.64 -10.83
C GLY A 72 -11.49 -14.71 -11.28
N GLY A 73 -10.52 -14.37 -12.13
CA GLY A 73 -9.41 -15.25 -12.50
C GLY A 73 -8.42 -15.41 -11.35
N TRP A 74 -7.58 -16.44 -11.40
CA TRP A 74 -6.56 -16.69 -10.40
C TRP A 74 -5.17 -16.52 -11.01
N ARG A 75 -4.25 -15.94 -10.25
CA ARG A 75 -2.89 -15.65 -10.69
C ARG A 75 -1.91 -15.80 -9.53
N TRP A 76 -0.69 -16.20 -9.85
CA TRP A 76 0.40 -16.18 -8.89
C TRP A 76 1.02 -14.78 -8.85
N SER A 77 1.28 -14.31 -7.62
CA SER A 77 2.02 -13.09 -7.39
C SER A 77 3.10 -13.28 -6.34
N VAL A 78 4.24 -12.63 -6.53
CA VAL A 78 5.42 -12.67 -5.66
C VAL A 78 5.67 -11.30 -5.06
N LEU A 79 5.75 -11.22 -3.75
CA LEU A 79 6.04 -9.99 -3.01
C LEU A 79 7.38 -10.10 -2.28
N ASN A 80 8.19 -9.04 -2.37
CA ASN A 80 9.42 -8.91 -1.60
C ASN A 80 9.14 -8.30 -0.22
N LEU A 81 9.24 -9.13 0.83
CA LEU A 81 9.00 -8.69 2.22
C LEU A 81 10.04 -7.72 2.75
N ASN A 82 11.20 -7.54 2.09
CA ASN A 82 12.15 -6.49 2.48
C ASN A 82 11.55 -5.08 2.32
N SER A 83 10.56 -4.92 1.45
CA SER A 83 9.82 -3.66 1.30
C SER A 83 8.74 -3.48 2.37
N CYS A 84 8.46 -4.50 3.18
CA CYS A 84 7.32 -4.52 4.11
C CYS A 84 7.71 -4.70 5.58
N LEU A 85 8.90 -5.27 5.84
CA LEU A 85 9.31 -5.71 7.16
C LEU A 85 10.66 -5.12 7.55
N VAL A 86 10.78 -4.75 8.82
CA VAL A 86 12.00 -4.33 9.50
C VAL A 86 12.26 -5.23 10.71
N ASN A 87 13.52 -5.37 11.08
CA ASN A 87 13.93 -5.94 12.36
C ASN A 87 14.08 -4.82 13.42
N VAL A 88 13.33 -4.89 14.51
CA VAL A 88 13.48 -4.00 15.66
C VAL A 88 13.84 -4.82 16.88
N GLN A 89 15.13 -4.82 17.24
CA GLN A 89 15.65 -5.52 18.42
C GLN A 89 15.29 -7.02 18.46
N GLY A 90 15.28 -7.67 17.30
CA GLY A 90 14.97 -9.09 17.17
C GLY A 90 13.49 -9.37 16.87
N GLU A 91 12.64 -8.36 16.85
CA GLU A 91 11.22 -8.49 16.49
C GLU A 91 10.97 -8.04 15.06
N LEU A 92 10.23 -8.84 14.29
CA LEU A 92 9.72 -8.44 12.98
C LEU A 92 8.57 -7.44 13.15
N LYS A 93 8.66 -6.30 12.48
CA LYS A 93 7.61 -5.28 12.46
C LYS A 93 7.31 -4.82 11.05
N ALA A 94 6.07 -4.43 10.82
CA ALA A 94 5.65 -3.82 9.56
C ALA A 94 6.30 -2.44 9.43
N GLN A 95 7.08 -2.24 8.36
CA GLN A 95 7.67 -0.96 8.00
C GLN A 95 8.04 -0.98 6.51
N ASP A 96 7.66 0.09 5.82
CA ASP A 96 8.04 0.31 4.42
C ASP A 96 9.57 0.36 4.31
N ASP A 97 10.12 -0.34 3.32
CA ASP A 97 11.56 -0.42 3.05
C ASP A 97 12.42 -0.82 4.27
N GLY A 98 11.88 -1.72 5.10
CA GLY A 98 12.52 -2.11 6.35
C GLY A 98 13.77 -2.99 6.20
N LEU A 99 13.96 -3.67 5.05
CA LEU A 99 15.13 -4.48 4.72
C LEU A 99 15.51 -5.51 5.82
N PHE A 100 14.52 -6.11 6.50
CA PHE A 100 14.73 -6.99 7.65
C PHE A 100 15.75 -8.11 7.38
N PHE A 101 15.78 -8.66 6.16
CA PHE A 101 16.60 -9.81 5.81
C PHE A 101 18.11 -9.55 5.90
N ARG A 102 18.53 -8.28 6.04
CA ARG A 102 19.93 -7.92 6.35
C ARG A 102 20.40 -8.41 7.72
N THR A 103 19.47 -8.62 8.66
CA THR A 103 19.76 -8.96 10.07
C THR A 103 18.89 -10.10 10.59
N CYS A 104 18.17 -10.78 9.70
CA CYS A 104 17.26 -11.87 10.03
C CYS A 104 17.51 -13.07 9.12
N GLY A 105 17.59 -14.24 9.72
CA GLY A 105 17.74 -15.52 9.05
C GLY A 105 18.16 -16.61 10.05
N PRO A 106 17.75 -17.88 9.84
CA PRO A 106 16.81 -18.35 8.81
C PRO A 106 15.35 -17.95 9.08
N CYS A 107 14.50 -18.07 8.06
CA CYS A 107 13.06 -17.77 8.12
C CYS A 107 12.21 -18.98 7.71
N TRP A 108 11.02 -19.08 8.28
CA TRP A 108 10.02 -20.11 8.01
C TRP A 108 8.61 -19.51 7.94
N HIS A 109 7.69 -20.25 7.33
CA HIS A 109 6.29 -19.89 7.25
C HIS A 109 5.43 -21.08 7.66
N ASP A 110 4.24 -20.79 8.18
CA ASP A 110 3.21 -21.78 8.47
C ASP A 110 1.96 -21.44 7.66
N ASN A 111 1.77 -22.18 6.57
CA ASN A 111 0.60 -22.08 5.68
C ASN A 111 -0.42 -23.20 5.93
N SER A 112 -0.38 -23.86 7.10
CA SER A 112 -1.28 -24.98 7.42
C SER A 112 -2.75 -24.57 7.61
N THR A 113 -3.03 -23.27 7.67
CA THR A 113 -4.39 -22.74 7.85
C THR A 113 -4.67 -21.56 6.91
N SER A 114 -5.96 -21.28 6.70
CA SER A 114 -6.43 -20.12 5.94
C SER A 114 -6.80 -18.91 6.81
N SER A 115 -6.66 -19.00 8.15
CA SER A 115 -7.10 -17.95 9.08
C SER A 115 -5.98 -16.97 9.45
N TRP A 116 -4.72 -17.38 9.32
CA TRP A 116 -3.54 -16.58 9.67
C TRP A 116 -2.38 -17.03 8.77
N ALA A 117 -1.52 -16.07 8.41
CA ALA A 117 -0.36 -16.27 7.55
C ALA A 117 0.92 -16.05 8.35
N ASN A 118 1.25 -16.98 9.25
CA ASN A 118 2.38 -16.81 10.14
C ASN A 118 3.72 -16.94 9.41
N TYR A 119 4.53 -15.89 9.50
CA TYR A 119 5.88 -15.82 8.96
C TYR A 119 6.84 -15.44 10.08
N ALA A 120 7.91 -16.20 10.24
CA ALA A 120 8.81 -16.02 11.36
C ALA A 120 10.27 -16.15 10.93
N CYS A 121 11.14 -15.42 11.62
CA CYS A 121 12.57 -15.41 11.38
C CYS A 121 13.35 -15.35 12.69
N SER A 122 14.59 -15.84 12.64
CA SER A 122 15.59 -15.61 13.67
C SER A 122 16.31 -14.29 13.40
N CYS A 123 16.05 -13.25 14.19
CA CYS A 123 16.53 -11.89 13.97
C CYS A 123 17.53 -11.43 15.02
N GLU A 124 18.54 -10.65 14.62
CA GLU A 124 19.51 -10.06 15.54
C GLU A 124 18.84 -9.08 16.52
N ILE A 125 19.09 -9.27 17.82
CA ILE A 125 18.61 -8.38 18.89
C ILE A 125 19.40 -7.05 18.89
N SER A 126 20.66 -7.11 18.49
CA SER A 126 21.53 -5.96 18.38
C SER A 126 22.50 -6.20 17.23
N ALA A 127 22.60 -5.22 16.33
CA ALA A 127 23.38 -5.35 15.10
C ALA A 127 24.82 -5.78 15.41
N GLY A 128 25.25 -6.90 14.83
CA GLY A 128 26.60 -7.43 14.96
C GLY A 128 26.94 -8.07 16.32
N ALA A 129 25.98 -8.22 17.23
CA ALA A 129 26.19 -8.87 18.53
C ALA A 129 26.07 -10.40 18.48
N GLY A 130 25.63 -10.97 17.34
CA GLY A 130 25.43 -12.41 17.16
C GLY A 130 24.34 -13.04 18.04
N ARG A 131 23.56 -12.21 18.76
CA ARG A 131 22.42 -12.65 19.57
C ARG A 131 21.16 -12.55 18.73
N HIS A 132 20.45 -13.67 18.58
CA HIS A 132 19.21 -13.73 17.82
C HIS A 132 18.02 -14.10 18.71
N THR A 133 16.84 -13.67 18.31
CA THR A 133 15.57 -14.18 18.82
C THR A 133 14.66 -14.55 17.66
N ALA A 134 13.82 -15.55 17.87
CA ALA A 134 12.81 -15.99 16.92
C ALA A 134 11.51 -15.23 17.19
N HIS A 135 11.03 -14.48 16.19
CA HIS A 135 9.73 -13.82 16.30
C HIS A 135 8.92 -14.01 15.02
N GLY A 136 7.61 -14.24 15.21
CA GLY A 136 6.64 -14.40 14.13
C GLY A 136 5.77 -13.17 13.96
N ILE A 137 5.33 -12.95 12.73
CA ILE A 137 4.34 -11.94 12.36
C ILE A 137 3.29 -12.61 11.47
N ASP A 138 2.03 -12.26 11.70
CA ASP A 138 0.96 -12.66 10.80
C ASP A 138 0.92 -11.71 9.60
N LEU A 139 1.32 -12.20 8.42
CA LEU A 139 1.36 -11.45 7.17
C LEU A 139 -0.03 -10.96 6.74
N ASN A 140 -1.10 -11.59 7.23
CA ASN A 140 -2.46 -11.15 6.93
C ASN A 140 -2.77 -9.76 7.51
N ASN A 141 -1.96 -9.28 8.47
CA ASN A 141 -2.10 -7.92 9.01
C ASN A 141 -1.39 -6.84 8.17
N LEU A 142 -0.59 -7.22 7.18
CA LEU A 142 0.28 -6.29 6.44
C LEU A 142 0.32 -6.49 4.92
N VAL A 143 -0.07 -7.67 4.43
CA VAL A 143 -0.11 -8.01 3.00
C VAL A 143 -1.57 -8.05 2.54
N GLY A 144 -1.85 -7.35 1.45
CA GLY A 144 -3.14 -7.35 0.75
C GLY A 144 -3.02 -7.95 -0.65
N ASN A 145 -4.18 -8.07 -1.29
CA ASN A 145 -4.32 -8.48 -2.69
C ASN A 145 -5.00 -7.36 -3.49
N ASP A 146 -4.36 -6.89 -4.55
CA ASP A 146 -4.84 -5.86 -5.48
C ASP A 146 -4.91 -6.46 -6.89
N ASP A 147 -6.12 -6.82 -7.32
CA ASP A 147 -6.39 -7.46 -8.63
C ASP A 147 -5.53 -8.70 -8.97
N GLY A 148 -5.25 -9.52 -7.95
CA GLY A 148 -4.41 -10.72 -8.09
C GLY A 148 -2.92 -10.46 -7.87
N VAL A 149 -2.53 -9.23 -7.53
CA VAL A 149 -1.15 -8.83 -7.21
C VAL A 149 -1.03 -8.58 -5.71
N LEU A 150 -0.08 -9.24 -5.06
CA LEU A 150 0.22 -8.97 -3.66
C LEU A 150 0.76 -7.55 -3.49
N PHE A 151 0.41 -6.89 -2.40
CA PHE A 151 1.01 -5.60 -2.04
C PHE A 151 1.18 -5.49 -0.53
N CYS A 152 2.06 -4.59 -0.08
CA CYS A 152 2.22 -4.28 1.33
C CYS A 152 2.58 -2.82 1.58
N GLY A 153 2.55 -2.44 2.85
CA GLY A 153 3.05 -1.15 3.30
C GLY A 153 2.13 0.02 2.98
N ASN A 154 2.46 1.21 3.50
CA ASN A 154 1.69 2.42 3.21
C ASN A 154 1.94 2.92 1.79
N GLN A 155 3.16 2.70 1.29
CA GLN A 155 3.52 2.98 -0.10
C GLN A 155 2.88 2.01 -1.11
N ARG A 156 2.17 0.98 -0.63
CA ARG A 156 1.59 -0.09 -1.45
C ARG A 156 2.61 -0.66 -2.43
N THR A 157 3.76 -1.09 -1.93
CA THR A 157 4.74 -1.77 -2.78
C THR A 157 4.10 -3.03 -3.33
N HIS A 158 3.88 -3.07 -4.63
CA HIS A 158 3.34 -4.23 -5.33
C HIS A 158 4.41 -5.27 -5.55
N GLY A 159 3.96 -6.52 -5.49
CA GLY A 159 4.67 -7.66 -6.02
C GLY A 159 4.60 -7.72 -7.54
N GLU A 160 5.14 -8.81 -8.07
CA GLU A 160 5.15 -9.11 -9.49
C GLU A 160 4.19 -10.27 -9.76
N MET A 161 3.54 -10.27 -10.92
CA MET A 161 2.82 -11.45 -11.38
C MET A 161 3.84 -12.45 -11.94
N VAL A 162 3.58 -13.73 -11.70
CA VAL A 162 4.40 -14.80 -12.27
C VAL A 162 3.52 -15.80 -13.02
N ASP A 163 4.09 -16.38 -14.07
CA ASP A 163 3.42 -17.40 -14.86
C ASP A 163 3.18 -18.66 -14.03
N GLU A 164 1.97 -19.23 -14.16
CA GLU A 164 1.58 -20.43 -13.43
C GLU A 164 2.52 -21.62 -13.70
N GLY A 165 3.01 -21.74 -14.94
CA GLY A 165 3.98 -22.77 -15.32
C GLY A 165 5.36 -22.64 -14.67
N SER A 166 5.67 -21.49 -14.08
CA SER A 166 6.93 -21.24 -13.36
C SER A 166 6.85 -21.62 -11.89
N VAL A 167 5.65 -21.85 -11.32
CA VAL A 167 5.48 -22.16 -9.90
C VAL A 167 5.47 -23.67 -9.69
N THR A 168 6.33 -24.17 -8.81
CA THR A 168 6.39 -25.59 -8.46
C THR A 168 6.49 -25.80 -6.95
N TRP A 169 5.92 -26.91 -6.49
CA TRP A 169 5.96 -27.33 -5.09
C TRP A 169 6.80 -28.60 -4.92
N SER A 170 7.63 -28.65 -3.88
CA SER A 170 8.30 -29.87 -3.42
C SER A 170 8.14 -29.97 -1.91
N GLY A 171 7.17 -30.78 -1.47
CA GLY A 171 6.75 -30.81 -0.07
C GLY A 171 6.20 -29.45 0.38
N PRO A 172 6.64 -28.89 1.53
CA PRO A 172 6.19 -27.58 2.01
C PRO A 172 6.93 -26.41 1.33
N HIS A 173 7.70 -26.68 0.28
CA HIS A 173 8.59 -25.70 -0.33
C HIS A 173 8.08 -25.25 -1.69
N LEU A 174 7.93 -23.94 -1.81
CA LEU A 174 7.54 -23.24 -3.03
C LEU A 174 8.80 -22.79 -3.81
N PHE A 175 8.80 -23.05 -5.12
CA PHE A 175 9.85 -22.64 -6.05
C PHE A 175 9.25 -21.86 -7.21
N ILE A 176 10.02 -20.90 -7.72
CA ILE A 176 9.73 -20.19 -8.96
C ILE A 176 10.91 -20.38 -9.90
N THR A 177 10.65 -20.97 -11.06
CA THR A 177 11.65 -21.21 -12.10
C THR A 177 11.62 -20.07 -13.12
N GLY A 178 12.79 -19.55 -13.49
CA GLY A 178 12.92 -18.49 -14.50
C GLY A 178 12.81 -17.06 -13.97
N SER A 179 13.15 -16.83 -12.70
CA SER A 179 13.38 -15.48 -12.15
C SER A 179 14.84 -15.05 -12.27
#